data_AF-A0A4Y8C4W6-F1
#
_entry.id   AF-A0A4Y8C4W6-F1
#
_cell.length_a   1.000
_cell.length_b   1.000
_cell.length_c   1.000
_cell.angle_alpha   90.00
_cell.angle_beta   90.00
_cell.angle_gamma   90.00
#
_symmetry.space_group_name_H-M   'P 1'
#
loop_
_entity.id
_entity.type
_entity.pdbx_description
1 polymer ?
#
loop_
_entity_poly.entity_id
_entity_poly.type
_entity_poly.pdbx_seq_one_letter_code
_entity_poly.pdbx_strand_id
1 'polypeptide(L)'
;RVPKGDTIFSKRQMQRFEEFVRKFGAQGLAFIQVKEDGLKGPLCKFFSEEDLNELSKRCELEVGDVVFFGAGAKKTVLDYMGRFR
;
A
#
# COMPACT_ATOMS: atom_id res chain seq x y z
N ARG A 1 2.80 -6.44 3.60
CA ARG A 1 4.14 -5.93 3.25
C ARG A 1 4.70 -6.79 2.12
N VAL A 2 5.27 -6.18 1.09
CA VAL A 2 6.02 -6.88 0.05
C VAL A 2 7.49 -6.51 0.22
N PRO A 3 8.35 -7.48 0.60
CA PRO A 3 9.76 -7.22 0.79
C PRO A 3 10.42 -6.78 -0.52
N LYS A 4 11.22 -5.71 -0.49
CA LYS A 4 11.87 -5.10 -1.68
C LYS A 4 10.90 -4.61 -2.76
N GLY A 5 9.64 -4.35 -2.39
CA GLY A 5 8.61 -3.89 -3.32
C GLY A 5 8.94 -2.55 -4.00
N ASP A 6 9.75 -1.69 -3.38
CA ASP A 6 10.12 -0.37 -3.94
C ASP A 6 10.93 -0.50 -5.24
N THR A 7 11.75 -1.55 -5.33
CA THR A 7 12.58 -1.84 -6.51
C THR A 7 11.82 -2.67 -7.56
N ILE A 8 10.82 -3.44 -7.12
CA ILE A 8 10.07 -4.36 -7.97
C ILE A 8 8.89 -3.65 -8.65
N PHE A 9 8.18 -2.80 -7.91
CA PHE A 9 6.94 -2.18 -8.38
C PHE A 9 7.17 -0.80 -8.98
N SER A 10 7.30 -0.77 -10.31
CA SER A 10 7.27 0.48 -11.05
C SER A 10 5.88 1.13 -10.99
N LYS A 11 5.77 2.46 -11.15
CA LYS A 11 4.49 3.21 -11.17
C LYS A 11 3.43 2.57 -12.09
N ARG A 12 3.88 1.95 -13.18
CA ARG A 12 3.04 1.26 -14.16
C ARG A 12 2.40 -0.03 -13.60
N GLN A 13 3.12 -0.78 -12.78
CA GLN A 13 2.56 -1.95 -12.09
C GLN A 13 1.59 -1.52 -10.99
N MET A 14 1.89 -0.46 -10.26
CA MET A 14 0.97 0.10 -9.26
C MET A 14 -0.37 0.50 -9.89
N GLN A 15 -0.36 1.15 -11.05
CA GLN A 15 -1.59 1.42 -11.81
C GLN A 15 -2.33 0.15 -12.24
N ARG A 16 -1.62 -0.87 -12.72
CA ARG A 16 -2.25 -2.16 -13.06
C ARG A 16 -2.91 -2.83 -11.87
N PHE A 17 -2.29 -2.75 -10.68
CA PHE A 17 -2.87 -3.28 -9.46
C PHE A 17 -4.10 -2.50 -9.02
N GLU A 18 -4.07 -1.17 -9.11
CA GLU A 18 -5.23 -0.33 -8.85
C GLU A 18 -6.39 -0.66 -9.80
N GLU A 19 -6.12 -0.79 -11.11
CA GLU A 19 -7.12 -1.24 -12.09
C GLU A 19 -7.64 -2.65 -11.79
N PHE A 20 -6.75 -3.56 -11.39
CA PHE A 20 -7.13 -4.93 -11.04
C PHE A 20 -8.09 -4.95 -9.86
N VAL A 21 -7.76 -4.30 -8.74
CA VAL A 21 -8.67 -4.25 -7.58
C VAL A 21 -9.95 -3.46 -7.87
N ARG A 22 -9.90 -2.45 -8.75
CA ARG A 22 -11.10 -1.72 -9.20
C ARG A 22 -12.11 -2.63 -9.91
N LYS A 23 -11.65 -3.60 -10.70
CA LYS A 23 -12.54 -4.60 -11.33
C LYS A 23 -13.29 -5.45 -10.30
N PHE A 24 -12.74 -5.58 -9.09
CA PHE A 24 -13.37 -6.29 -7.98
C PHE A 24 -14.15 -5.37 -7.02
N GLY A 25 -14.39 -4.12 -7.42
CA GLY A 25 -15.18 -3.16 -6.65
C GLY A 25 -14.39 -2.34 -5.63
N ALA A 26 -13.05 -2.42 -5.62
CA ALA A 26 -12.26 -1.48 -4.85
C ALA A 26 -12.41 -0.07 -5.43
N GLN A 27 -12.64 0.93 -4.59
CA GLN A 27 -12.67 2.32 -5.07
C GLN A 27 -11.27 2.85 -5.41
N GLY A 28 -10.24 2.27 -4.80
CA GLY A 28 -8.82 2.51 -5.10
C GLY A 28 -7.91 1.58 -4.31
N LEU A 29 -6.63 1.56 -4.67
CA LEU A 29 -5.57 0.86 -3.95
C LEU A 29 -4.63 1.91 -3.36
N ALA A 30 -4.60 2.03 -2.04
CA ALA A 30 -3.58 2.84 -1.40
C ALA A 30 -2.28 2.04 -1.31
N PHE A 31 -1.15 2.71 -1.47
CA PHE A 31 0.17 2.10 -1.27
C PHE A 31 1.11 3.07 -0.57
N ILE A 32 2.06 2.52 0.17
CA ILE A 32 3.15 3.23 0.80
C ILE A 32 4.44 2.50 0.42
N GLN A 33 5.42 3.24 -0.11
CA GLN A 33 6.79 2.82 -0.30
C GLN A 33 7.61 3.30 0.89
N VAL A 34 8.36 2.41 1.52
CA VAL A 34 9.30 2.76 2.59
C VAL A 34 10.64 3.02 1.92
N LYS A 35 11.09 4.28 1.90
CA LYS A 35 12.43 4.65 1.43
C LYS A 35 13.29 5.07 2.61
N GLU A 36 14.62 5.13 2.40
CA GLU A 36 15.58 5.65 3.40
C GLU A 36 15.23 7.07 3.87
N ASP A 37 14.68 7.86 2.95
CA ASP A 37 14.27 9.25 3.16
C ASP A 37 12.88 9.38 3.84
N GLY A 38 12.18 8.26 4.06
CA GLY A 38 10.86 8.23 4.70
C GLY A 38 9.78 7.50 3.89
N LEU A 39 8.56 7.49 4.45
CA LEU A 39 7.40 6.83 3.86
C LEU A 39 6.84 7.68 2.72
N LYS A 40 6.87 7.15 1.49
CA LYS A 40 6.39 7.80 0.26
C LYS A 40 5.17 7.09 -0.29
N GLY A 41 4.05 7.78 -0.37
CA GLY A 41 2.85 7.24 -1.01
C GLY A 41 1.70 8.22 -1.04
N PRO A 42 0.67 7.96 -1.86
CA PRO A 42 -0.58 8.72 -1.81
C PRO A 42 -1.21 8.71 -0.43
N LEU A 43 -1.01 7.63 0.35
CA LEU A 43 -1.54 7.50 1.70
C LEU A 43 -0.81 8.38 2.72
N CYS A 44 0.51 8.63 2.57
CA CYS A 44 1.26 9.51 3.47
C CYS A 44 0.77 10.96 3.47
N LYS A 45 0.07 11.41 2.43
CA LYS A 45 -0.53 12.75 2.42
C LYS A 45 -1.74 12.88 3.36
N PHE A 46 -2.30 11.75 3.82
CA PHE A 46 -3.46 11.70 4.70
C PHE A 46 -3.10 11.41 6.16
N PHE A 47 -1.84 11.11 6.45
CA PHE A 47 -1.35 10.76 7.78
C PHE A 47 -0.26 11.74 8.22
N SER A 48 -0.19 12.00 9.52
CA SER A 48 0.90 12.79 10.11
C SER A 48 2.17 11.94 10.23
N GLU A 49 3.34 12.58 10.38
CA GLU A 49 4.61 11.86 10.57
C GLU A 49 4.58 10.92 11.78
N GLU A 50 3.85 11.28 12.84
CA GLU A 50 3.65 10.44 14.03
C GLU A 50 2.88 9.15 13.71
N ASP A 51 1.74 9.26 13.01
CA ASP A 51 0.93 8.10 12.60
C ASP A 51 1.72 7.16 11.71
N LEU A 52 2.50 7.73 10.78
CA LEU A 52 3.37 6.99 9.85
C LEU A 52 4.47 6.24 10.60
N ASN A 53 5.06 6.85 11.63
CA ASN A 53 6.09 6.22 12.45
C ASN A 53 5.52 5.09 13.32
N GLU A 54 4.32 5.26 13.88
CA GLU A 54 3.63 4.20 14.62
C GLU A 54 3.23 3.03 13.70
N LEU A 55 2.77 3.32 12.48
CA LEU A 55 2.49 2.32 11.44
C LEU A 55 3.74 1.54 11.04
N SER A 56 4.86 2.23 10.84
CA SER A 56 6.14 1.60 10.51
C SER A 56 6.59 0.64 11.62
N LYS A 57 6.46 1.06 12.89
CA LYS A 57 6.72 0.21 14.05
C LYS A 57 5.80 -1.01 14.13
N ARG A 58 4.49 -0.82 13.94
CA ARG A 58 3.51 -1.91 14.02
C ARG A 58 3.63 -2.93 12.90
N CYS A 59 3.98 -2.47 11.70
CA CYS A 59 4.10 -3.33 10.52
C CYS A 59 5.53 -3.86 10.28
N GLU A 60 6.48 -3.48 11.15
CA GLU A 60 7.91 -3.80 11.05
C GLU A 60 8.41 -3.59 9.62
N LEU A 61 8.21 -2.36 9.12
CA LEU A 61 8.54 -2.03 7.75
C LEU A 61 10.03 -1.74 7.62
N GLU A 62 10.67 -2.45 6.71
CA GLU A 62 12.07 -2.22 6.37
C GLU A 62 12.18 -1.28 5.18
N VAL A 63 13.32 -0.58 5.10
CA VAL A 63 13.66 0.26 3.95
C VAL A 63 13.64 -0.60 2.67
N GLY A 64 12.89 -0.15 1.68
CA GLY A 64 12.70 -0.85 0.40
C GLY A 64 11.38 -1.62 0.31
N ASP A 65 10.60 -1.69 1.39
CA ASP A 65 9.32 -2.39 1.39
C ASP A 65 8.19 -1.56 0.81
N VAL A 66 7.21 -2.28 0.25
CA VAL A 66 5.92 -1.68 -0.16
C VAL A 66 4.79 -2.28 0.64
N VAL A 67 3.94 -1.42 1.16
CA VAL A 67 2.71 -1.80 1.84
C VAL A 67 1.52 -1.35 1.01
N PHE A 68 0.67 -2.30 0.66
CA PHE A 68 -0.60 -2.03 0.01
C PHE A 68 -1.71 -1.98 1.07
N PHE A 69 -2.52 -0.94 0.98
CA PHE A 69 -3.66 -0.68 1.84
C PHE A 69 -4.94 -0.68 1.01
N GLY A 70 -5.89 -1.51 1.42
CA GLY A 70 -7.25 -1.46 0.90
C GLY A 70 -8.12 -0.55 1.76
N ALA A 71 -8.67 0.52 1.18
CA ALA A 71 -9.62 1.40 1.87
C ALA A 71 -11.00 1.26 1.23
N GLY A 72 -12.03 1.01 2.05
CA GLY A 72 -13.40 0.83 1.60
C GLY A 72 -14.20 -0.14 2.46
N ALA A 73 -15.31 -0.65 1.92
CA ALA A 73 -16.16 -1.60 2.61
C ALA A 73 -15.39 -2.89 2.97
N LYS A 74 -15.39 -3.26 4.26
CA LYS A 74 -14.64 -4.42 4.80
C LYS A 74 -14.79 -5.69 3.96
N LYS A 75 -16.01 -6.00 3.51
CA LYS A 75 -16.30 -7.18 2.69
C LYS A 75 -15.58 -7.14 1.33
N THR A 76 -15.63 -5.99 0.67
CA THR A 76 -14.96 -5.77 -0.63
C THR A 76 -13.44 -5.80 -0.45
N VAL A 77 -12.93 -5.12 0.58
CA VAL A 77 -11.49 -5.11 0.93
C VAL A 77 -10.95 -6.51 1.12
N LEU A 78 -11.64 -7.33 1.92
CA LEU A 78 -11.25 -8.72 2.14
C LEU A 78 -11.32 -9.56 0.86
N ASP A 79 -12.32 -9.34 0.00
CA ASP A 79 -12.49 -10.09 -1.25
C ASP A 79 -11.35 -9.82 -2.25
N TYR A 80 -11.03 -8.54 -2.53
CA TYR A 80 -9.95 -8.23 -3.45
C TYR A 80 -8.57 -8.46 -2.83
N MET A 81 -8.35 -8.15 -1.55
CA MET A 81 -7.04 -8.42 -0.92
C MET A 81 -6.77 -9.91 -0.78
N GLY A 82 -7.81 -10.73 -0.57
CA GLY A 82 -7.69 -12.18 -0.57
C GLY A 82 -7.28 -12.73 -1.94
N ARG A 83 -7.77 -12.14 -3.03
CA ARG A 83 -7.37 -12.49 -4.40
C ARG A 83 -6.02 -11.88 -4.83
N PHE A 84 -5.59 -10.82 -4.16
CA PHE A 84 -4.37 -10.07 -4.48
C PHE A 84 -3.11 -10.62 -3.79
N ARG A 85 -3.27 -11.53 -2.81
CA ARG A 85 -2.18 -12.16 -2.08
C ARG A 85 -1.22 -12.94 -2.97
#